data_AF-A0A9N9TV08-F1
#
_entry.id   AF-A0A9N9TV08-F1
#
_cell.length_a   1.000
_cell.length_b   1.000
_cell.length_c   1.000
_cell.angle_alpha   90.00
_cell.angle_beta   90.00
_cell.angle_gamma   90.00
#
_symmetry.space_group_name_H-M   'P 1'
#
loop_
_entity.id
_entity.type
_entity.pdbx_description
1 polymer ?
#
loop_
_entity_poly.entity_id
_entity_poly.type
_entity_poly.pdbx_seq_one_letter_code
_entity_poly.pdbx_strand_id
1 'polypeptide(L)'
;MFILLQVLTIIIAIAGDIIESSGYKMIKLLNLLQLSIEDKVLKQQLSEFASLVTELRPSLSVAGFFAVNRKLLPMLLSSFSAYIIILIQLKQ
;
A
#
# COMPACT_ATOMS: atom_id res chain seq x y z
N MET A 1 24.63 7.25 -10.82
CA MET A 1 23.68 6.17 -11.17
C MET A 1 23.06 5.50 -9.94
N PHE A 2 23.84 5.06 -8.95
CA PHE A 2 23.32 4.35 -7.77
C PHE A 2 22.39 5.20 -6.86
N ILE A 3 22.75 6.46 -6.61
CA ILE A 3 21.95 7.39 -5.78
C ILE A 3 20.57 7.66 -6.41
N LEU A 4 20.53 7.85 -7.73
CA LEU A 4 19.29 8.09 -8.47
C LEU A 4 18.30 6.93 -8.29
N LEU A 5 18.80 5.69 -8.32
CA LEU A 5 17.99 4.49 -8.19
C LEU A 5 17.40 4.33 -6.78
N GLN A 6 18.16 4.72 -5.74
CA GLN A 6 17.65 4.76 -4.37
C GLN A 6 16.56 5.81 -4.19
N VAL A 7 16.77 7.02 -4.74
CA VAL A 7 15.77 8.10 -4.72
C VAL A 7 14.49 7.65 -5.42
N LEU A 8 14.61 7.00 -6.59
CA LEU A 8 13.46 6.47 -7.32
C LEU A 8 12.68 5.44 -6.49
N THR A 9 13.39 4.54 -5.79
CA THR A 9 12.77 3.51 -4.93
C THR A 9 11.97 4.15 -3.80
N ILE A 10 12.50 5.21 -3.18
CA ILE A 10 11.81 5.95 -2.12
C ILE A 10 10.55 6.64 -2.67
N ILE A 11 10.66 7.30 -3.83
CA ILE A 11 9.52 7.97 -4.48
C ILE A 11 8.42 6.95 -4.79
N ILE A 12 8.78 5.81 -5.37
CA ILE A 12 7.83 4.73 -5.72
C ILE A 12 7.16 4.17 -4.46
N ALA A 13 7.91 3.96 -3.37
CA ALA A 13 7.35 3.49 -2.10
C ALA A 13 6.35 4.50 -1.49
N ILE A 14 6.64 5.80 -1.57
CA ILE A 14 5.73 6.86 -1.11
C ILE A 14 4.50 6.94 -2.00
N ALA A 15 4.66 6.90 -3.32
CA ALA A 15 3.54 6.92 -4.26
C ALA A 15 2.60 5.75 -4.04
N GLY A 16 3.15 4.55 -3.80
CA GLY A 16 2.35 3.37 -3.47
C GLY A 16 1.58 3.51 -2.15
N ASP A 17 2.18 4.11 -1.13
CA ASP A 17 1.51 4.43 0.14
C ASP A 17 0.33 5.42 -0.06
N ILE A 18 0.52 6.45 -0.89
CA ILE A 18 -0.53 7.41 -1.23
C ILE A 18 -1.70 6.71 -1.94
N ILE A 19 -1.41 5.87 -2.92
CA ILE A 19 -2.42 5.11 -3.67
C ILE A 19 -3.19 4.18 -2.73
N GLU A 20 -2.47 3.43 -1.89
CA GLU A 20 -3.06 2.48 -0.95
C GLU A 20 -3.96 3.20 0.08
N SER A 21 -3.49 4.34 0.60
CA SER A 21 -4.25 5.17 1.54
C SER A 21 -5.48 5.82 0.91
N SER A 22 -5.42 6.20 -0.36
CA SER A 22 -6.54 6.77 -1.10
C SER A 22 -7.63 5.74 -1.31
N GLY A 23 -7.26 4.49 -1.63
CA GLY A 23 -8.21 3.37 -1.68
C GLY A 23 -8.95 3.16 -0.36
N TYR A 24 -8.24 3.19 0.78
CA TYR A 24 -8.87 3.11 2.10
C TYR A 24 -9.83 4.27 2.39
N LYS A 25 -9.44 5.51 2.05
CA LYS A 25 -10.30 6.69 2.24
C LYS A 25 -11.57 6.57 1.41
N MET A 26 -11.47 6.09 0.18
CA MET A 26 -12.62 5.89 -0.70
C MET A 26 -13.62 4.90 -0.12
N ILE A 27 -13.16 3.73 0.33
CA ILE A 27 -14.02 2.72 0.98
C ILE A 27 -14.68 3.30 2.23
N LYS A 28 -13.93 4.05 3.04
CA LYS A 28 -14.46 4.71 4.24
C LYS A 28 -15.57 5.70 3.91
N LEU A 29 -15.39 6.53 2.87
CA LEU A 29 -16.41 7.49 2.42
C LEU A 29 -17.67 6.78 1.92
N LEU A 30 -17.53 5.68 1.18
CA LEU A 30 -18.67 4.89 0.71
C LEU A 30 -19.47 4.29 1.86
N ASN A 31 -18.79 3.76 2.88
CA ASN A 31 -19.46 3.23 4.07
C ASN A 31 -20.18 4.32 4.86
N LEU A 32 -19.58 5.51 5.00
CA LEU A 32 -20.24 6.66 5.65
C LEU A 32 -21.46 7.13 4.86
N LEU A 33 -21.35 7.18 3.53
CA LEU A 33 -22.43 7.60 2.66
C LEU A 33 -23.61 6.61 2.72
N GLN A 34 -23.36 5.30 2.80
CA GLN A 34 -24.42 4.29 3.01
C GLN A 34 -25.22 4.48 4.30
N LEU A 35 -24.59 5.00 5.36
CA LEU A 35 -25.29 5.27 6.63
C LEU A 35 -26.22 6.48 6.52
N SER A 36 -25.94 7.41 5.61
CA SER A 36 -26.71 8.64 5.42
C SER A 36 -27.88 8.53 4.42
N ILE A 37 -27.96 7.43 3.66
CA ILE A 37 -28.98 7.24 2.63
C ILE A 37 -30.15 6.41 3.19
N GLU A 38 -31.36 6.96 3.10
CA GLU A 38 -32.61 6.27 3.44
C GLU A 38 -33.21 5.47 2.28
N ASP A 39 -32.91 5.87 1.03
CA ASP A 39 -33.37 5.18 -0.18
C ASP A 39 -32.73 3.79 -0.30
N LYS A 40 -33.57 2.76 -0.28
CA LYS A 40 -33.15 1.36 -0.35
C LYS A 40 -32.44 1.00 -1.67
N VAL A 41 -32.85 1.59 -2.79
CA VAL A 41 -32.26 1.32 -4.11
C VAL A 41 -30.86 1.91 -4.19
N LEU A 42 -30.72 3.18 -3.79
CA LEU A 42 -29.42 3.85 -3.77
C LEU A 42 -28.46 3.20 -2.77
N LYS A 43 -28.98 2.75 -1.62
CA LYS A 43 -28.18 2.02 -0.63
C LYS A 43 -27.65 0.70 -1.18
N GLN A 44 -28.46 -0.04 -1.95
CA GLN A 44 -28.03 -1.28 -2.58
C GLN A 44 -26.97 -1.03 -3.66
N GLN A 45 -27.17 -0.07 -4.56
CA GLN A 45 -26.19 0.30 -5.59
C GLN A 45 -24.86 0.73 -4.97
N LEU A 46 -24.91 1.50 -3.88
CA LEU A 46 -23.72 1.94 -3.17
C LEU A 46 -23.01 0.80 -2.42
N SER A 47 -23.74 -0.25 -2.03
CA SER A 47 -23.18 -1.49 -1.47
C SER A 47 -22.42 -2.29 -2.53
N GLU A 48 -23.02 -2.46 -3.70
CA GLU A 48 -22.39 -3.13 -4.84
C GLU A 48 -21.13 -2.37 -5.29
N PHE A 49 -21.20 -1.04 -5.36
CA PHE A 49 -20.04 -0.20 -5.68
C PHE A 49 -18.94 -0.27 -4.61
N ALA A 50 -19.30 -0.25 -3.32
CA ALA A 50 -18.32 -0.41 -2.24
C ALA A 50 -17.63 -1.78 -2.27
N SER A 51 -18.36 -2.85 -2.58
CA SER A 51 -17.79 -4.19 -2.77
C SER A 51 -16.78 -4.20 -3.92
N LEU A 52 -17.16 -3.64 -5.06
CA LEU A 52 -16.32 -3.57 -6.25
C LEU A 52 -15.04 -2.75 -5.99
N VAL A 53 -15.15 -1.59 -5.33
CA VAL A 53 -13.99 -0.75 -4.98
C VAL A 53 -13.09 -1.43 -3.94
N THR A 54 -13.66 -2.23 -3.04
CA THR A 54 -12.89 -2.99 -2.05
C THR A 54 -12.07 -4.10 -2.72
N GLU A 55 -12.65 -4.76 -3.72
CA GLU A 55 -12.00 -5.82 -4.49
C GLU A 55 -10.93 -5.27 -5.44
N LEU A 56 -11.22 -4.15 -6.12
CA LEU A 56 -10.29 -3.45 -7.02
C LEU A 56 -9.26 -2.57 -6.30
N ARG A 57 -9.21 -2.64 -4.97
CA ARG A 57 -8.42 -1.72 -4.15
C ARG A 57 -6.99 -1.63 -4.70
N PRO A 58 -6.55 -0.43 -5.14
CA PRO A 58 -5.28 -0.31 -5.82
C PRO A 58 -4.15 -0.52 -4.80
N SER A 59 -3.35 -1.55 -5.04
CA SER A 59 -2.10 -1.78 -4.36
C SER A 59 -1.00 -1.86 -5.40
N LEU A 60 0.05 -1.06 -5.25
CA LEU A 60 1.24 -1.24 -6.06
C LEU A 60 1.96 -2.48 -5.54
N SER A 61 2.31 -3.41 -6.42
CA SER A 61 3.08 -4.58 -6.06
C SER A 61 4.21 -4.84 -7.05
N VAL A 62 5.32 -5.36 -6.57
CA VAL A 62 6.41 -5.86 -7.43
C VAL A 62 6.08 -7.30 -7.79
N ALA A 63 5.55 -7.50 -9.00
CA ALA A 63 5.19 -8.80 -9.55
C ALA A 63 4.31 -9.67 -8.60
N GLY A 64 3.49 -9.05 -7.76
CA GLY A 64 2.63 -9.73 -6.78
C GLY A 64 3.34 -10.27 -5.53
N PHE A 65 4.67 -10.19 -5.43
CA PHE A 65 5.42 -10.72 -4.28
C PHE A 65 5.47 -9.77 -3.09
N PHE A 66 5.61 -8.46 -3.36
CA PHE A 66 5.76 -7.45 -2.32
C PHE A 66 4.89 -6.24 -2.62
N ALA A 67 4.15 -5.77 -1.63
CA ALA A 67 3.48 -4.49 -1.71
C ALA A 67 4.51 -3.35 -1.69
N VAL A 68 4.43 -2.48 -2.70
CA VAL A 68 5.19 -1.25 -2.78
C VAL A 68 4.44 -0.20 -1.97
N ASN A 69 4.76 -0.13 -0.68
CA ASN A 69 4.27 0.90 0.21
C ASN A 69 5.37 1.32 1.18
N ARG A 70 5.05 2.21 2.12
CA ARG A 70 6.04 2.74 3.06
C ARG A 70 6.69 1.67 3.95
N LYS A 71 6.09 0.48 4.09
CA LYS A 71 6.66 -0.65 4.87
C LYS A 71 7.84 -1.32 4.16
N LEU A 72 8.00 -1.11 2.85
CA LEU A 72 9.12 -1.64 2.07
C LEU A 72 10.47 -1.04 2.52
N LEU A 73 10.50 0.24 2.88
CA LEU A 73 11.72 0.93 3.32
C LEU A 73 12.33 0.33 4.61
N PRO A 74 11.59 0.19 5.73
CA PRO A 74 12.15 -0.42 6.94
C PRO A 74 12.48 -1.91 6.74
N MET A 75 11.73 -2.64 5.90
CA MET A 75 12.05 -4.04 5.57
C MET A 75 13.39 -4.16 4.85
N LEU A 76 13.67 -3.28 3.88
CA LEU A 76 14.97 -3.23 3.21
C LEU A 76 16.08 -2.90 4.21
N LEU A 77 15.90 -1.86 5.03
CA LEU A 77 16.89 -1.48 6.05
C LEU A 77 17.18 -2.61 7.04
N SER A 78 16.15 -3.32 7.49
CA SER A 78 16.29 -4.49 8.36
C SER A 78 17.04 -5.64 7.70
N SER A 79 16.82 -5.85 6.40
CA SER A 79 17.52 -6.90 5.65
C SER A 79 19.00 -6.56 5.46
N PHE A 80 19.30 -5.29 5.15
CA PHE A 80 20.67 -4.80 5.07
C PHE A 80 21.39 -4.89 6.42
N SER A 81 20.75 -4.46 7.51
CA SER A 81 21.36 -4.52 8.84
C SER A 81 21.65 -5.96 9.26
N ALA A 82 20.70 -6.88 9.07
CA ALA A 82 20.90 -8.29 9.35
C ALA A 82 22.07 -8.88 8.56
N TYR A 83 22.17 -8.57 7.26
CA TYR A 83 23.27 -9.04 6.42
C TYR A 83 24.62 -8.48 6.86
N ILE A 84 24.70 -7.20 7.22
CA ILE A 84 25.93 -6.58 7.75
C ILE A 84 26.36 -7.26 9.05
N ILE A 85 25.43 -7.52 9.96
CA ILE A 85 25.72 -8.21 11.23
C ILE A 85 26.29 -9.61 10.97
N ILE A 86 25.67 -10.38 10.08
CA ILE A 86 26.14 -11.72 9.70
C ILE A 86 27.55 -11.65 9.10
N LEU A 87 27.81 -10.69 8.20
CA LEU A 87 29.14 -10.52 7.62
C LEU A 87 30.20 -10.16 8.67
N ILE A 88 29.86 -9.33 9.65
CA ILE A 88 30.78 -8.99 10.74
C ILE A 88 31.10 -10.24 11.57
N GLN A 89 30.09 -11.05 11.88
CA GLN A 89 30.25 -12.29 12.64
C GLN A 89 31.06 -13.35 11.89
N LEU A 90 30.90 -13.47 10.57
CA LEU A 90 31.64 -14.43 9.74
C LEU A 90 33.08 -14.01 9.44
N LYS A 91 33.41 -12.73 9.62
CA LYS A 91 34.76 -12.20 9.41
C LYS A 91 35.62 -12.27 10.69
N GLN A 92 35.00 -12.56 11.84
CA GLN A 92 35.69 -12.99 13.06
C GLN A 92 36.00 -14.48 12.98
#